data_AF-A0A4R0UML7-F1
#
_entry.id   AF-A0A4R0UML7-F1
#
_cell.length_a   1.000
_cell.length_b   1.000
_cell.length_c   1.000
_cell.angle_alpha   90.00
_cell.angle_beta   90.00
_cell.angle_gamma   90.00
#
_symmetry.space_group_name_H-M   'P 1'
#
loop_
_entity.id
_entity.type
_entity.pdbx_description
1 polymer ?
#
loop_
_entity_poly.entity_id
_entity_poly.type
_entity_poly.pdbx_seq_one_letter_code
_entity_poly.pdbx_strand_id
1 'polypeptide(L)'
;MILKKIAVCTTIAGLCTALIGAAVIPASSVEANSTNVIRLAGDTRYDTMSRIIQAEVPGTSEYVVVASGDNFPDALAAAPLAGALKAPIVLTSGNVLSPQAEQQITRLKASKAVIIGGVNTISRATVSRIHGLVGSVPIRISGETRYETSLQIYLQGKARLGVQWSSAESIIATGENFADALSVSAYAYAEKAPIFLANPKNGFSSETLRAISGNFRHQLVVGGENAVPELVITQLMYGTSGGVGLRVYGENRYDTSRALADYMYAHNAAVNNSVFATGENFPDALAGGPLAGRSNAMVLLANTPDSPSVQWAHEHSSGVNRVYLLGGASAVNRATADAVANAFGGEHIIDIDAVSRRLQSAKEAQTAAEAKQKSAVQAEAKAKADADTKQSEADNAVRAYQIASADAAAKKTAADNATSQWDKGGRGFYETYGYNDALGFFDSDSWESRQYREAVAEGNIRPNDSGSSYQLEHMVQAIPTLKKVNEIRKGLGLNELKWSAYETAMAQACAD
;
A
#
# COMPACT_ATOMS: atom_id res chain seq x y z
N MET A 1 -18.61 16.77 -45.29
CA MET A 1 -18.62 17.42 -43.95
C MET A 1 -17.75 16.63 -42.96
N ILE A 2 -16.53 16.26 -43.37
CA ILE A 2 -15.60 15.37 -42.66
C ILE A 2 -14.26 16.09 -42.67
N LEU A 3 -13.99 16.96 -41.69
CA LEU A 3 -12.66 17.56 -41.48
C LEU A 3 -12.49 18.30 -40.13
N LYS A 4 -13.20 17.90 -39.05
CA LYS A 4 -13.16 18.66 -37.78
C LYS A 4 -12.95 17.84 -36.48
N LYS A 5 -12.35 16.64 -36.52
CA LYS A 5 -12.15 15.84 -35.28
C LYS A 5 -10.78 15.17 -35.10
N ILE A 6 -9.68 15.79 -35.54
CA ILE A 6 -8.30 15.30 -35.25
C ILE A 6 -7.45 16.41 -34.60
N ALA A 7 -7.98 17.09 -33.59
CA ALA A 7 -7.25 18.14 -32.87
C ALA A 7 -7.64 18.19 -31.39
N VAL A 8 -7.50 17.06 -30.66
CA VAL A 8 -7.61 17.06 -29.19
C VAL A 8 -6.56 16.16 -28.48
N CYS A 9 -5.76 15.34 -29.19
CA CYS A 9 -4.91 14.32 -28.53
C CYS A 9 -3.41 14.64 -28.40
N THR A 10 -2.94 15.85 -28.68
CA THR A 10 -1.50 16.20 -28.64
C THR A 10 -1.10 17.24 -27.60
N THR A 11 -1.99 17.70 -26.72
CA THR A 11 -1.70 18.78 -25.74
C THR A 11 -1.47 18.33 -24.29
N ILE A 12 -1.32 17.03 -24.00
CA ILE A 12 -1.10 16.56 -22.60
C ILE A 12 0.33 16.04 -22.35
N ALA A 13 1.16 15.84 -23.38
CA ALA A 13 2.55 15.38 -23.20
C ALA A 13 3.60 16.51 -23.05
N GLY A 14 3.19 17.78 -23.12
CA GLY A 14 4.10 18.94 -23.22
C GLY A 14 4.20 19.86 -22.00
N LEU A 15 3.56 19.56 -20.87
CA LEU A 15 3.49 20.49 -19.72
C LEU A 15 4.21 20.03 -18.45
N CYS A 16 5.05 18.99 -18.50
CA CYS A 16 5.80 18.48 -17.34
C CYS A 16 7.32 18.73 -17.36
N THR A 17 7.84 19.55 -18.27
CA THR A 17 9.30 19.79 -18.42
C THR A 17 9.74 21.24 -18.30
N ALA A 18 8.95 22.12 -17.67
CA ALA A 18 9.34 23.51 -17.45
C ALA A 18 8.95 24.00 -16.05
N LEU A 19 9.69 23.58 -15.01
CA LEU A 19 9.84 24.27 -13.72
C LEU A 19 10.96 23.60 -12.89
N ILE A 20 12.16 23.51 -13.45
CA ILE A 20 13.40 23.33 -12.68
C ILE A 20 14.37 24.42 -13.13
N GLY A 21 14.01 25.66 -12.85
CA GLY A 21 14.94 26.78 -12.83
C GLY A 21 15.49 26.90 -11.41
N ALA A 22 16.59 26.20 -11.14
CA ALA A 22 17.32 26.33 -9.89
C ALA A 22 17.90 27.75 -9.79
N ALA A 23 17.35 28.57 -8.91
CA ALA A 23 18.08 29.72 -8.40
C ALA A 23 19.21 29.18 -7.51
N VAL A 24 20.44 29.16 -8.05
CA VAL A 24 21.64 28.91 -7.28
C VAL A 24 21.87 30.14 -6.40
N ILE A 25 21.41 30.05 -5.16
CA ILE A 25 21.85 30.95 -4.09
C ILE A 25 23.21 30.39 -3.62
N PRO A 26 24.28 31.19 -3.57
CA PRO A 26 25.54 30.72 -3.01
C PRO A 26 25.30 30.38 -1.54
N ALA A 27 25.41 29.09 -1.20
CA ALA A 27 25.44 28.65 0.19
C ALA A 27 26.74 29.17 0.81
N SER A 28 26.63 30.27 1.54
CA SER A 28 27.63 30.62 2.55
C SER A 28 27.70 29.46 3.53
N SER A 29 28.81 28.75 3.53
CA SER A 29 29.10 27.67 4.49
C SER A 29 29.30 28.28 5.88
N VAL A 30 28.19 28.52 6.57
CA VAL A 30 28.19 28.42 8.03
C VAL A 30 28.06 26.93 8.31
N GLU A 31 29.13 26.26 8.70
CA GLU A 31 29.01 24.94 9.33
C GLU A 31 28.26 25.12 10.64
N ALA A 32 26.93 25.13 10.57
CA ALA A 32 26.08 24.93 11.71
C ALA A 32 26.31 23.47 12.14
N ASN A 33 27.03 23.28 13.24
CA ASN A 33 27.12 22.02 13.95
C ASN A 33 25.73 21.70 14.50
N SER A 34 24.80 21.26 13.64
CA SER A 34 23.43 20.95 14.05
C SER A 34 23.42 19.58 14.71
N THR A 35 23.02 19.55 15.97
CA THR A 35 22.85 18.28 16.69
C THR A 35 21.76 17.45 16.03
N ASN A 36 22.06 16.19 15.75
CA ASN A 36 21.06 15.25 15.24
C ASN A 36 20.18 14.77 16.40
N VAL A 37 18.97 15.31 16.50
CA VAL A 37 17.94 14.79 17.40
C VAL A 37 17.16 13.69 16.68
N ILE A 38 17.40 12.43 17.06
CA ILE A 38 16.85 11.25 16.36
C ILE A 38 15.71 10.66 17.18
N ARG A 39 14.51 10.58 16.62
CA ARG A 39 13.39 9.88 17.27
C ARG A 39 13.40 8.39 16.93
N LEU A 40 13.32 7.54 17.96
CA LEU A 40 13.17 6.08 17.85
C LEU A 40 11.77 5.69 18.33
N ALA A 41 10.88 5.50 17.35
CA ALA A 41 9.41 5.47 17.38
C ALA A 41 8.67 4.19 16.97
N GLY A 42 8.22 3.33 17.88
CA GLY A 42 7.29 2.24 17.55
C GLY A 42 5.81 2.61 17.58
N ASP A 43 4.98 1.84 16.88
CA ASP A 43 3.53 1.86 17.13
C ASP A 43 3.21 1.17 18.47
N THR A 44 4.03 0.19 18.85
CA THR A 44 3.99 -0.46 20.18
C THR A 44 5.33 -0.32 20.91
N ARG A 45 5.33 -0.62 22.22
CA ARG A 45 6.57 -0.69 23.03
C ARG A 45 7.60 -1.69 22.47
N TYR A 46 7.13 -2.74 21.80
CA TYR A 46 8.00 -3.76 21.19
C TYR A 46 8.62 -3.23 19.89
N ASP A 47 7.89 -2.41 19.13
CA ASP A 47 8.43 -1.72 17.96
C ASP A 47 9.45 -0.66 18.38
N THR A 48 9.18 0.12 19.44
CA THR A 48 10.13 1.11 19.97
C THR A 48 11.41 0.41 20.45
N MET A 49 11.28 -0.66 21.24
CA MET A 49 12.42 -1.50 21.65
C MET A 49 13.22 -2.01 20.45
N SER A 50 12.54 -2.48 19.39
CA SER A 50 13.20 -2.96 18.17
C SER A 50 14.11 -1.90 17.54
N ARG A 51 13.65 -0.63 17.49
CA ARG A 51 14.43 0.49 16.94
C ARG A 51 15.55 0.93 17.88
N ILE A 52 15.30 0.93 19.19
CA ILE A 52 16.32 1.20 20.19
C ILE A 52 17.48 0.21 20.07
N ILE A 53 17.18 -1.09 19.98
CA ILE A 53 18.21 -2.13 19.83
C ILE A 53 18.98 -1.99 18.50
N GLN A 54 18.32 -1.59 17.42
CA GLN A 54 19.00 -1.34 16.13
C GLN A 54 19.98 -0.18 16.23
N ALA A 55 19.62 0.89 16.97
CA ALA A 55 20.49 2.02 17.22
C ALA A 55 21.62 1.67 18.23
N GLU A 56 21.32 0.90 19.27
CA GLU A 56 22.27 0.48 20.30
C GLU A 56 23.31 -0.50 19.73
N VAL A 57 22.85 -1.50 18.98
CA VAL A 57 23.67 -2.61 18.48
C VAL A 57 23.42 -2.82 16.98
N PRO A 58 24.09 -2.03 16.10
CA PRO A 58 23.99 -2.22 14.65
C PRO A 58 24.51 -3.58 14.17
N GLY A 59 25.50 -4.13 14.88
CA GLY A 59 26.10 -5.44 14.62
C GLY A 59 25.42 -6.59 15.35
N THR A 60 26.24 -7.50 15.88
CA THR A 60 25.81 -8.70 16.63
C THR A 60 25.97 -8.52 18.13
N SER A 61 25.25 -9.32 18.93
CA SER A 61 25.42 -9.41 20.39
C SER A 61 25.43 -10.87 20.81
N GLU A 62 26.44 -11.32 21.55
CA GLU A 62 26.51 -12.71 22.05
C GLU A 62 25.35 -13.00 23.01
N TYR A 63 25.06 -12.04 23.90
CA TYR A 63 24.01 -12.12 24.90
C TYR A 63 22.82 -11.23 24.52
N VAL A 64 21.62 -11.67 24.88
CA VAL A 64 20.43 -10.84 25.02
C VAL A 64 19.87 -10.99 26.43
N VAL A 65 19.46 -9.89 27.04
CA VAL A 65 18.73 -9.90 28.31
C VAL A 65 17.26 -9.71 27.99
N VAL A 66 16.43 -10.69 28.30
CA VAL A 66 15.00 -10.67 27.99
C VAL A 66 14.21 -10.40 29.26
N ALA A 67 13.38 -9.37 29.23
CA ALA A 67 12.50 -8.99 30.32
C ALA A 67 11.07 -8.76 29.82
N SER A 68 10.11 -8.71 30.76
CA SER A 68 8.73 -8.40 30.39
C SER A 68 8.59 -6.93 30.00
N GLY A 69 7.93 -6.67 28.87
CA GLY A 69 7.49 -5.34 28.51
C GLY A 69 6.25 -4.89 29.29
N ASP A 70 5.59 -5.80 30.02
CA ASP A 70 4.32 -5.56 30.69
C ASP A 70 4.50 -5.15 32.17
N ASN A 71 5.64 -5.48 32.78
CA ASN A 71 5.97 -5.15 34.17
C ASN A 71 7.41 -4.62 34.31
N PHE A 72 7.58 -3.47 34.96
CA PHE A 72 8.84 -2.71 34.96
C PHE A 72 9.95 -3.15 35.93
N PRO A 73 9.69 -3.60 37.19
CA PRO A 73 10.73 -3.65 38.23
C PRO A 73 11.86 -4.62 37.91
N ASP A 74 11.51 -5.78 37.36
CA ASP A 74 12.46 -6.82 36.97
C ASP A 74 13.35 -6.34 35.82
N ALA A 75 12.76 -5.65 34.86
CA ALA A 75 13.46 -5.13 33.69
C ALA A 75 14.39 -3.97 34.05
N LEU A 76 14.02 -3.17 35.06
CA LEU A 76 14.83 -2.06 35.57
C LEU A 76 16.10 -2.58 36.25
N ALA A 77 15.95 -3.57 37.14
CA ALA A 77 17.07 -4.19 37.83
C ALA A 77 17.99 -4.98 36.87
N ALA A 78 17.56 -5.24 35.65
CA ALA A 78 18.33 -5.92 34.62
C ALA A 78 19.36 -5.03 33.90
N ALA A 79 19.21 -3.70 33.95
CA ALA A 79 20.11 -2.75 33.29
C ALA A 79 21.61 -2.96 33.62
N PRO A 80 22.05 -3.10 34.88
CA PRO A 80 23.45 -3.33 35.17
C PRO A 80 23.96 -4.71 34.71
N LEU A 81 23.09 -5.73 34.72
CA LEU A 81 23.43 -7.05 34.17
C LEU A 81 23.63 -6.97 32.65
N ALA A 82 22.75 -6.25 31.95
CA ALA A 82 22.87 -6.01 30.52
C ALA A 82 24.19 -5.27 30.20
N GLY A 83 24.57 -4.28 31.02
CA GLY A 83 25.85 -3.57 30.93
C GLY A 83 27.05 -4.49 31.11
N ALA A 84 27.03 -5.34 32.14
CA ALA A 84 28.09 -6.30 32.41
C ALA A 84 28.27 -7.33 31.27
N LEU A 85 27.18 -7.73 30.62
CA LEU A 85 27.18 -8.64 29.48
C LEU A 85 27.35 -7.93 28.12
N LYS A 86 27.39 -6.59 28.09
CA LYS A 86 27.33 -5.76 26.87
C LYS A 86 26.17 -6.14 25.96
N ALA A 87 25.03 -6.48 26.55
CA ALA A 87 23.84 -6.99 25.88
C ALA A 87 22.75 -5.91 25.80
N PRO A 88 21.89 -5.92 24.76
CA PRO A 88 20.67 -5.14 24.75
C PRO A 88 19.60 -5.79 25.64
N ILE A 89 18.63 -4.99 26.09
CA ILE A 89 17.42 -5.47 26.76
C ILE A 89 16.30 -5.66 25.73
N VAL A 90 15.89 -6.90 25.52
CA VAL A 90 14.77 -7.29 24.64
C VAL A 90 13.50 -7.41 25.48
N LEU A 91 12.47 -6.67 25.09
CA LEU A 91 11.16 -6.73 25.75
C LEU A 91 10.24 -7.73 25.06
N THR A 92 9.55 -8.55 25.84
CA THR A 92 8.51 -9.47 25.34
C THR A 92 7.21 -9.30 26.11
N SER A 93 6.09 -9.64 25.47
CA SER A 93 4.85 -9.88 26.22
C SER A 93 5.00 -11.21 26.94
N GLY A 94 4.65 -11.27 28.23
CA GLY A 94 5.06 -12.38 29.09
C GLY A 94 4.69 -13.78 28.58
N ASN A 95 3.53 -13.88 27.91
CA ASN A 95 2.98 -15.14 27.45
C ASN A 95 3.41 -15.52 26.02
N VAL A 96 3.88 -14.56 25.22
CA VAL A 96 4.19 -14.75 23.80
C VAL A 96 5.43 -13.94 23.42
N LEU A 97 6.42 -14.59 22.80
CA LEU A 97 7.55 -13.88 22.20
C LEU A 97 7.03 -12.96 21.10
N SER A 98 7.17 -11.65 21.27
CA SER A 98 6.71 -10.70 20.24
C SER A 98 7.51 -10.89 18.94
N PRO A 99 6.89 -10.68 17.76
CA PRO A 99 7.61 -10.75 16.49
C PRO A 99 8.85 -9.84 16.44
N GLN A 100 8.77 -8.67 17.07
CA GLN A 100 9.87 -7.71 17.19
C GLN A 100 11.01 -8.26 18.05
N ALA A 101 10.71 -8.91 19.18
CA ALA A 101 11.73 -9.56 20.01
C ALA A 101 12.41 -10.70 19.26
N GLU A 102 11.63 -11.57 18.60
CA GLU A 102 12.15 -12.66 17.78
C GLU A 102 13.06 -12.15 16.65
N GLN A 103 12.63 -11.10 15.94
CA GLN A 103 13.42 -10.46 14.89
C GLN A 103 14.74 -9.92 15.44
N GLN A 104 14.74 -9.24 16.58
CA GLN A 104 15.97 -8.68 17.16
C GLN A 104 16.93 -9.77 17.64
N ILE A 105 16.43 -10.81 18.34
CA ILE A 105 17.27 -11.93 18.78
C ILE A 105 17.96 -12.59 17.58
N THR A 106 17.21 -12.81 16.49
CA THR A 106 17.73 -13.39 15.25
C THR A 106 18.73 -12.47 14.56
N ARG A 107 18.40 -11.17 14.40
CA ARG A 107 19.25 -10.17 13.76
C ARG A 107 20.59 -10.03 14.48
N LEU A 108 20.57 -10.01 15.81
CA LEU A 108 21.75 -9.92 16.65
C LEU A 108 22.63 -11.18 16.61
N LYS A 109 22.12 -12.29 16.06
CA LYS A 109 22.76 -13.62 16.09
C LYS A 109 23.15 -14.02 17.51
N ALA A 110 22.26 -13.75 18.46
CA ALA A 110 22.54 -14.03 19.87
C ALA A 110 22.68 -15.53 20.11
N SER A 111 23.76 -15.93 20.77
CA SER A 111 24.02 -17.33 21.12
C SER A 111 23.63 -17.67 22.55
N LYS A 112 23.33 -16.66 23.39
CA LYS A 112 22.96 -16.80 24.80
C LYS A 112 21.85 -15.84 25.17
N ALA A 113 20.91 -16.31 25.99
CA ALA A 113 19.83 -15.50 26.51
C ALA A 113 19.75 -15.59 28.04
N VAL A 114 19.55 -14.45 28.69
CA VAL A 114 19.26 -14.35 30.12
C VAL A 114 17.84 -13.83 30.29
N ILE A 115 16.99 -14.59 30.97
CA ILE A 115 15.58 -14.27 31.18
C ILE A 115 15.42 -13.68 32.58
N ILE A 116 14.93 -12.45 32.69
CA ILE A 116 14.70 -11.77 33.96
C ILE A 116 13.21 -11.78 34.27
N GLY A 117 12.85 -12.39 35.41
CA GLY A 117 11.48 -12.53 35.86
C GLY A 117 11.00 -13.98 35.93
N GLY A 118 10.02 -14.23 36.77
CA GLY A 118 9.48 -15.56 37.06
C GLY A 118 8.68 -16.15 35.89
N VAL A 119 8.26 -17.42 36.03
CA VAL A 119 7.47 -18.13 35.00
C VAL A 119 6.10 -17.50 34.75
N ASN A 120 5.56 -16.77 35.72
CA ASN A 120 4.29 -16.03 35.62
C ASN A 120 4.44 -14.75 34.79
N THR A 121 5.66 -14.22 34.69
CA THR A 121 5.99 -12.98 33.99
C THR A 121 6.55 -13.26 32.60
N ILE A 122 7.30 -14.34 32.43
CA ILE A 122 7.78 -14.83 31.14
C ILE A 122 7.57 -16.33 31.11
N SER A 123 6.63 -16.80 30.29
CA SER A 123 6.18 -18.20 30.28
C SER A 123 7.30 -19.18 29.87
N ARG A 124 7.11 -20.47 30.20
CA ARG A 124 8.00 -21.53 29.72
C ARG A 124 7.97 -21.67 28.19
N ALA A 125 6.81 -21.41 27.56
CA ALA A 125 6.67 -21.43 26.11
C ALA A 125 7.51 -20.34 25.45
N THR A 126 7.48 -19.12 25.98
CA THR A 126 8.32 -18.00 25.52
C THR A 126 9.80 -18.35 25.64
N VAL A 127 10.23 -18.93 26.77
CA VAL A 127 11.63 -19.36 26.95
C VAL A 127 12.03 -20.50 26.00
N SER A 128 11.14 -21.46 25.75
CA SER A 128 11.38 -22.51 24.76
C SER A 128 11.55 -21.94 23.35
N ARG A 129 10.75 -20.93 22.98
CA ARG A 129 10.92 -20.22 21.71
C ARG A 129 12.28 -19.52 21.62
N ILE A 130 12.67 -18.80 22.68
CA ILE A 130 13.98 -18.13 22.76
C ILE A 130 15.13 -19.15 22.65
N HIS A 131 15.03 -20.29 23.33
CA HIS A 131 16.01 -21.38 23.24
C HIS A 131 16.22 -21.84 21.79
N GLY A 132 15.12 -22.00 21.03
CA GLY A 132 15.20 -22.37 19.61
C GLY A 132 15.90 -21.33 18.72
N LEU A 133 15.93 -20.05 19.13
CA LEU A 133 16.60 -18.98 18.40
C LEU A 133 18.09 -18.88 18.74
N VAL A 134 18.46 -19.03 20.02
CA VAL A 134 19.84 -18.82 20.50
C VAL A 134 20.68 -20.11 20.57
N GLY A 135 20.04 -21.28 20.52
CA GLY A 135 20.71 -22.59 20.52
C GLY A 135 21.30 -23.06 21.85
N SER A 136 21.34 -22.20 22.87
CA SER A 136 21.72 -22.55 24.24
C SER A 136 20.54 -22.40 25.21
N VAL A 137 20.55 -23.18 26.29
CA VAL A 137 19.49 -23.14 27.31
C VAL A 137 19.49 -21.77 27.99
N PRO A 138 18.40 -20.97 27.89
CA PRO A 138 18.36 -19.65 28.50
C PRO A 138 18.48 -19.70 30.02
N ILE A 139 19.25 -18.76 30.59
CA ILE A 139 19.44 -18.66 32.03
C ILE A 139 18.33 -17.77 32.60
N ARG A 140 17.38 -18.37 33.33
CA ARG A 140 16.39 -17.59 34.08
C ARG A 140 16.94 -17.14 35.43
N ILE A 141 16.75 -15.86 35.74
CA ILE A 141 17.01 -15.24 37.04
C ILE A 141 15.71 -14.57 37.51
N SER A 142 15.24 -14.94 38.70
CA SER A 142 14.00 -14.43 39.29
C SER A 142 13.98 -14.68 40.79
N GLY A 143 13.30 -13.81 41.53
CA GLY A 143 12.87 -14.04 42.91
C GLY A 143 11.36 -14.18 43.03
N GLU A 144 10.87 -14.36 44.26
CA GLU A 144 9.42 -14.41 44.53
C GLU A 144 8.77 -13.02 44.39
N THR A 145 9.48 -11.96 44.76
CA THR A 145 9.08 -10.58 44.51
C THR A 145 10.16 -9.82 43.72
N ARG A 146 9.83 -8.60 43.30
CA ARG A 146 10.78 -7.68 42.64
C ARG A 146 12.04 -7.41 43.46
N TYR A 147 11.91 -7.42 44.79
CA TYR A 147 13.01 -7.21 45.71
C TYR A 147 13.99 -8.38 45.67
N GLU A 148 13.48 -9.62 45.75
CA GLU A 148 14.33 -10.81 45.59
C GLU A 148 14.85 -10.95 44.16
N THR A 149 14.08 -10.59 43.11
CA THR A 149 14.60 -10.59 41.73
C THR A 149 15.83 -9.68 41.61
N SER A 150 15.80 -8.47 42.18
CA SER A 150 16.95 -7.56 42.17
C SER A 150 18.18 -8.15 42.88
N LEU A 151 17.99 -8.82 44.01
CA LEU A 151 19.04 -9.55 44.71
C LEU A 151 19.58 -10.73 43.88
N GLN A 152 18.69 -11.52 43.27
CA GLN A 152 19.07 -12.68 42.46
C GLN A 152 19.83 -12.29 41.20
N ILE A 153 19.56 -11.12 40.61
CA ILE A 153 20.37 -10.56 39.51
C ILE A 153 21.82 -10.41 39.95
N TYR A 154 22.07 -9.79 41.10
CA TYR A 154 23.43 -9.65 41.65
C TYR A 154 24.09 -11.01 41.93
N LEU A 155 23.43 -11.88 42.71
CA LEU A 155 24.00 -13.16 43.15
C LEU A 155 24.23 -14.12 41.98
N GLN A 156 23.23 -14.30 41.12
CA GLN A 156 23.32 -15.24 40.00
C GLN A 156 24.12 -14.68 38.83
N GLY A 157 24.15 -13.36 38.63
CA GLY A 157 25.07 -12.72 37.68
C GLY A 157 26.52 -13.09 38.00
N LYS A 158 26.91 -13.03 39.28
CA LYS A 158 28.23 -13.48 39.73
C LYS A 158 28.42 -14.99 39.56
N ALA A 159 27.50 -15.78 40.11
CA ALA A 159 27.67 -17.23 40.24
C ALA A 159 27.52 -18.00 38.92
N ARG A 160 26.60 -17.60 38.03
CA ARG A 160 26.23 -18.34 36.81
C ARG A 160 26.74 -17.68 35.53
N LEU A 161 26.99 -16.37 35.55
CA LEU A 161 27.39 -15.59 34.38
C LEU A 161 28.80 -15.00 34.50
N GLY A 162 29.47 -15.15 35.65
CA GLY A 162 30.84 -14.66 35.86
C GLY A 162 30.94 -13.13 35.88
N VAL A 163 29.83 -12.43 36.13
CA VAL A 163 29.77 -10.97 36.12
C VAL A 163 30.67 -10.39 37.21
N GLN A 164 31.50 -9.43 36.80
CA GLN A 164 32.27 -8.58 37.69
C GLN A 164 31.51 -7.28 37.91
N TRP A 165 30.80 -7.19 39.03
CA TRP A 165 30.08 -5.99 39.44
C TRP A 165 31.04 -4.87 39.84
N SER A 166 30.59 -3.62 39.75
CA SER A 166 31.32 -2.50 40.34
C SER A 166 31.58 -2.75 41.82
N SER A 167 32.80 -2.48 42.28
CA SER A 167 33.13 -2.39 43.71
C SER A 167 33.05 -0.95 44.22
N ALA A 168 32.87 0.02 43.32
CA ALA A 168 32.76 1.42 43.70
C ALA A 168 31.38 1.69 44.31
N GLU A 169 30.33 1.31 43.60
CA GLU A 169 28.97 1.67 43.99
C GLU A 169 27.95 0.55 43.75
N SER A 170 26.94 0.55 44.63
CA SER A 170 25.65 -0.10 44.40
C SER A 170 24.55 0.95 44.42
N ILE A 171 23.52 0.73 43.61
CA ILE A 171 22.38 1.65 43.48
C ILE A 171 21.22 1.14 44.34
N ILE A 172 20.63 2.04 45.10
CA ILE A 172 19.47 1.79 45.95
C ILE A 172 18.30 2.59 45.38
N ALA A 173 17.24 1.90 44.99
CA ALA A 173 16.04 2.52 44.43
C ALA A 173 14.78 1.84 44.98
N THR A 174 13.63 2.49 44.83
CA THR A 174 12.36 1.88 45.23
C THR A 174 11.91 0.80 44.26
N GLY A 175 11.31 -0.27 44.79
CA GLY A 175 10.63 -1.25 43.95
C GLY A 175 9.22 -0.80 43.51
N GLU A 176 8.62 0.20 44.14
CA GLU A 176 7.18 0.51 43.99
C GLU A 176 6.88 1.47 42.83
N ASN A 177 7.63 2.58 42.71
CA ASN A 177 7.44 3.59 41.66
C ASN A 177 8.65 3.65 40.72
N PHE A 178 8.42 3.68 39.42
CA PHE A 178 9.45 3.43 38.42
C PHE A 178 10.32 4.66 38.09
N ALA A 179 9.75 5.86 38.17
CA ALA A 179 10.26 6.99 37.41
C ALA A 179 11.62 7.52 37.91
N ASP A 180 11.83 7.56 39.22
CA ASP A 180 13.14 7.93 39.81
C ASP A 180 14.24 6.95 39.39
N ALA A 181 13.88 5.67 39.25
CA ALA A 181 14.83 4.61 38.93
C ALA A 181 15.06 4.42 37.41
N LEU A 182 14.16 4.87 36.54
CA LEU A 182 14.37 4.77 35.09
C LEU A 182 15.60 5.56 34.64
N SER A 183 15.80 6.75 35.21
CA SER A 183 16.93 7.62 34.85
C SER A 183 18.28 6.99 35.21
N VAL A 184 18.33 6.15 36.28
CA VAL A 184 19.58 5.49 36.72
C VAL A 184 19.92 4.24 35.92
N SER A 185 19.04 3.77 35.05
CA SER A 185 19.30 2.58 34.23
C SER A 185 20.56 2.72 33.35
N ALA A 186 20.81 3.91 32.78
CA ALA A 186 21.99 4.17 31.97
C ALA A 186 23.29 4.17 32.80
N TYR A 187 23.25 4.79 33.97
CA TYR A 187 24.37 4.78 34.92
C TYR A 187 24.67 3.35 35.40
N ALA A 188 23.64 2.61 35.80
CA ALA A 188 23.75 1.21 36.23
C ALA A 188 24.37 0.34 35.14
N TYR A 189 23.98 0.54 33.88
CA TYR A 189 24.55 -0.14 32.73
C TYR A 189 26.04 0.21 32.53
N ALA A 190 26.38 1.51 32.49
CA ALA A 190 27.73 1.99 32.20
C ALA A 190 28.74 1.55 33.27
N GLU A 191 28.38 1.77 34.54
CA GLU A 191 29.24 1.47 35.69
C GLU A 191 29.17 0.00 36.12
N LYS A 192 28.21 -0.78 35.58
CA LYS A 192 27.91 -2.14 36.03
C LYS A 192 27.61 -2.16 37.54
N ALA A 193 26.95 -1.11 38.02
CA ALA A 193 26.57 -0.93 39.42
C ALA A 193 25.24 -1.66 39.67
N PRO A 194 25.20 -2.71 40.51
CA PRO A 194 23.98 -3.46 40.74
C PRO A 194 22.90 -2.58 41.40
N ILE A 195 21.65 -2.78 40.97
CA ILE A 195 20.49 -2.10 41.56
C ILE A 195 19.84 -3.04 42.58
N PHE A 196 19.76 -2.61 43.83
CA PHE A 196 18.98 -3.27 44.88
C PHE A 196 17.69 -2.48 45.11
N LEU A 197 16.55 -3.15 44.89
CA LEU A 197 15.25 -2.53 45.12
C LEU A 197 14.90 -2.62 46.61
N ALA A 198 14.60 -1.48 47.21
CA ALA A 198 14.15 -1.37 48.60
C ALA A 198 12.63 -1.36 48.66
N ASN A 199 12.06 -2.09 49.62
CA ASN A 199 10.64 -2.00 49.94
C ASN A 199 10.41 -0.76 50.82
N PRO A 200 9.57 0.22 50.42
CA PRO A 200 9.38 1.42 51.24
C PRO A 200 8.80 1.13 52.64
N LYS A 201 8.05 0.03 52.79
CA LYS A 201 7.41 -0.33 54.06
C LYS A 201 8.35 -1.08 55.00
N ASN A 202 9.11 -2.02 54.46
CA ASN A 202 9.88 -3.00 55.24
C ASN A 202 11.40 -2.89 55.06
N GLY A 203 11.85 -2.09 54.10
CA GLY A 203 13.24 -1.95 53.71
C GLY A 203 13.82 -3.20 53.04
N PHE A 204 15.02 -3.59 53.45
CA PHE A 204 15.76 -4.72 52.93
C PHE A 204 15.64 -5.97 53.81
N SER A 205 15.74 -7.14 53.17
CA SER A 205 15.96 -8.39 53.87
C SER A 205 17.39 -8.48 54.40
N SER A 206 17.62 -9.35 55.39
CA SER A 206 18.97 -9.63 55.91
C SER A 206 19.91 -10.24 54.86
N GLU A 207 19.36 -10.94 53.87
CA GLU A 207 20.13 -11.44 52.73
C GLU A 207 20.60 -10.30 51.83
N THR A 208 19.73 -9.35 51.50
CA THR A 208 20.11 -8.18 50.71
C THR A 208 21.15 -7.32 51.41
N LEU A 209 21.00 -7.08 52.71
CA LEU A 209 22.00 -6.32 53.49
C LEU A 209 23.38 -7.00 53.48
N ARG A 210 23.43 -8.34 53.60
CA ARG A 210 24.68 -9.10 53.47
C ARG A 210 25.29 -9.01 52.07
N ALA A 211 24.45 -9.00 51.03
CA ALA A 211 24.93 -8.85 49.65
C ALA A 211 25.54 -7.47 49.40
N ILE A 212 25.01 -6.42 50.05
CA ILE A 212 25.54 -5.05 49.96
C ILE A 212 26.81 -4.89 50.82
N SER A 213 26.80 -5.42 52.03
CA SER A 213 27.86 -5.22 53.03
C SER A 213 29.24 -5.68 52.54
N GLY A 214 30.24 -4.80 52.63
CA GLY A 214 31.64 -5.08 52.31
C GLY A 214 31.98 -5.26 50.82
N ASN A 215 31.00 -5.17 49.92
CA ASN A 215 31.20 -5.37 48.48
C ASN A 215 31.29 -4.05 47.69
N PHE A 216 30.82 -2.93 48.26
CA PHE A 216 30.73 -1.63 47.60
C PHE A 216 31.27 -0.52 48.51
N ARG A 217 31.98 0.46 47.93
CA ARG A 217 32.48 1.63 48.69
C ARG A 217 31.34 2.54 49.15
N HIS A 218 30.39 2.82 48.26
CA HIS A 218 29.24 3.68 48.54
C HIS A 218 27.92 3.10 48.03
N GLN A 219 26.82 3.49 48.68
CA GLN A 219 25.46 3.25 48.18
C GLN A 219 24.88 4.55 47.62
N LEU A 220 24.62 4.59 46.31
CA LEU A 220 23.93 5.69 45.65
C LEU A 220 22.42 5.50 45.84
N VAL A 221 21.78 6.35 46.62
CA VAL A 221 20.34 6.30 46.84
C VAL A 221 19.63 7.18 45.83
N VAL A 222 18.73 6.62 45.02
CA VAL A 222 17.99 7.36 44.00
C VAL A 222 16.51 7.41 44.38
N GLY A 223 15.99 8.63 44.51
CA GLY A 223 14.62 8.92 44.90
C GLY A 223 14.51 9.55 46.29
N GLY A 224 13.43 10.32 46.48
CA GLY A 224 13.13 11.01 47.74
C GLY A 224 12.73 10.06 48.87
N GLU A 225 12.43 10.61 50.05
CA GLU A 225 12.08 9.83 51.25
C GLU A 225 10.84 8.94 51.04
N ASN A 226 9.85 9.38 50.25
CA ASN A 226 8.68 8.56 49.92
C ASN A 226 9.03 7.30 49.11
N ALA A 227 10.07 7.37 48.28
CA ALA A 227 10.51 6.26 47.45
C ALA A 227 11.47 5.34 48.23
N VAL A 228 12.47 5.94 48.89
CA VAL A 228 13.45 5.25 49.72
C VAL A 228 13.44 5.88 51.12
N PRO A 229 12.62 5.36 52.05
CA PRO A 229 12.44 5.98 53.37
C PRO A 229 13.68 5.89 54.26
N GLU A 230 13.69 6.70 55.32
CA GLU A 230 14.80 6.76 56.28
C GLU A 230 15.08 5.42 56.97
N LEU A 231 14.07 4.54 57.07
CA LEU A 231 14.26 3.14 57.48
C LEU A 231 15.31 2.42 56.63
N VAL A 232 15.29 2.61 55.30
CA VAL A 232 16.23 1.99 54.37
C VAL A 232 17.64 2.53 54.60
N ILE A 233 17.75 3.86 54.78
CA ILE A 233 19.02 4.53 55.09
C ILE A 233 19.62 3.98 56.38
N THR A 234 18.81 3.91 57.44
CA THR A 234 19.18 3.34 58.73
C THR A 234 19.67 1.89 58.57
N GLN A 235 18.96 1.05 57.82
CA GLN A 235 19.36 -0.34 57.56
C GLN A 235 20.70 -0.42 56.82
N LEU A 236 20.97 0.46 55.87
CA LEU A 236 22.26 0.49 55.17
C LEU A 236 23.39 0.96 56.08
N MET A 237 23.17 2.01 56.88
CA MET A 237 24.17 2.57 57.81
C MET A 237 24.63 1.55 58.87
N TYR A 238 23.69 0.78 59.44
CA TYR A 238 23.98 -0.17 60.51
C TYR A 238 24.16 -1.61 60.03
N GLY A 239 23.60 -1.95 58.87
CA GLY A 239 23.62 -3.30 58.30
C GLY A 239 24.73 -3.53 57.28
N THR A 240 25.44 -2.49 56.86
CA THR A 240 26.52 -2.59 55.87
C THR A 240 27.79 -1.88 56.35
N SER A 241 28.95 -2.36 55.90
CA SER A 241 30.26 -1.74 56.18
C SER A 241 30.68 -0.72 55.10
N GLY A 242 29.85 -0.52 54.06
CA GLY A 242 30.00 0.56 53.09
C GLY A 242 29.32 1.83 53.62
N GLY A 243 29.85 3.01 53.28
CA GLY A 243 29.19 4.24 53.67
C GLY A 243 27.92 4.44 52.85
N VAL A 244 26.79 4.73 53.51
CA VAL A 244 25.64 5.28 52.80
C VAL A 244 26.10 6.56 52.12
N GLY A 245 26.07 6.55 50.79
CA GLY A 245 26.63 7.60 49.98
C GLY A 245 25.66 8.77 49.83
N LEU A 246 25.62 9.29 48.61
CA LEU A 246 24.76 10.40 48.24
C LEU A 246 23.32 9.92 47.99
N ARG A 247 22.34 10.72 48.44
CA ARG A 247 20.96 10.61 47.96
C ARG A 247 20.74 11.62 46.83
N VAL A 248 20.35 11.13 45.66
CA VAL A 248 20.00 11.92 44.48
C VAL A 248 18.48 11.86 44.29
N TYR A 249 17.83 13.02 44.39
CA TYR A 249 16.39 13.14 44.29
C TYR A 249 15.98 14.57 43.90
N GLY A 250 14.75 14.71 43.42
CA GLY A 250 14.09 15.99 43.25
C GLY A 250 12.65 15.96 43.76
N GLU A 251 11.92 17.07 43.57
CA GLU A 251 10.52 17.19 44.01
C GLU A 251 9.59 16.21 43.27
N ASN A 252 9.90 15.91 42.02
CA ASN A 252 9.21 14.91 41.22
C ASN A 252 10.19 14.14 40.32
N ARG A 253 9.66 13.20 39.53
CA ARG A 253 10.46 12.31 38.66
C ARG A 253 11.35 13.04 37.64
N TYR A 254 10.93 14.22 37.18
CA TYR A 254 11.67 15.01 36.20
C TYR A 254 12.80 15.78 36.90
N ASP A 255 12.58 16.27 38.11
CA ASP A 255 13.63 16.85 38.97
C ASP A 255 14.65 15.80 39.42
N THR A 256 14.20 14.59 39.81
CA THR A 256 15.11 13.48 40.09
C THR A 256 15.94 13.12 38.87
N SER A 257 15.33 13.10 37.68
CA SER A 257 16.04 12.86 36.42
C SER A 257 17.12 13.92 36.15
N ARG A 258 16.81 15.20 36.38
CA ARG A 258 17.79 16.30 36.31
C ARG A 258 18.91 16.13 37.34
N ALA A 259 18.58 15.92 38.60
CA ALA A 259 19.58 15.77 39.67
C ALA A 259 20.52 14.59 39.41
N LEU A 260 20.00 13.50 38.82
CA LEU A 260 20.82 12.39 38.39
C LEU A 260 21.68 12.71 37.18
N ALA A 261 21.18 13.51 36.24
CA ALA A 261 22.00 14.01 35.15
C ALA A 261 23.17 14.86 35.68
N ASP A 262 22.93 15.79 36.61
CA ASP A 262 24.00 16.56 37.26
C ASP A 262 25.04 15.65 37.93
N TYR A 263 24.57 14.64 38.68
CA TYR A 263 25.44 13.64 39.30
C TYR A 263 26.28 12.89 38.25
N MET A 264 25.65 12.35 37.20
CA MET A 264 26.34 11.59 36.15
C MET A 264 27.35 12.48 35.38
N TYR A 265 26.98 13.72 35.07
CA TYR A 265 27.86 14.68 34.38
C TYR A 265 29.10 15.02 35.22
N ALA A 266 28.92 15.25 36.52
CA ALA A 266 30.03 15.42 37.47
C ALA A 266 30.96 14.19 37.55
N HIS A 267 30.46 13.01 37.17
CA HIS A 267 31.22 11.76 37.06
C HIS A 267 31.63 11.41 35.62
N ASN A 268 31.75 12.43 34.75
CA ASN A 268 32.23 12.32 33.36
C ASN A 268 31.32 11.51 32.41
N ALA A 269 30.01 11.45 32.69
CA ALA A 269 29.05 10.96 31.71
C ALA A 269 28.99 11.89 30.50
N ALA A 270 28.86 11.30 29.31
CA ALA A 270 28.71 12.03 28.07
C ALA A 270 27.29 12.62 27.95
N VAL A 271 27.19 13.84 27.45
CA VAL A 271 25.90 14.39 27.00
C VAL A 271 25.53 13.85 25.61
N ASN A 272 26.55 13.60 24.78
CA ASN A 272 26.38 13.02 23.46
C ASN A 272 25.84 11.58 23.58
N ASN A 273 24.79 11.28 22.81
CA ASN A 273 24.00 10.05 22.85
C ASN A 273 23.07 9.91 24.07
N SER A 274 22.86 10.97 24.86
CA SER A 274 21.81 10.96 25.87
C SER A 274 20.44 10.74 25.22
N VAL A 275 19.55 10.08 25.97
CA VAL A 275 18.21 9.72 25.52
C VAL A 275 17.17 10.46 26.34
N PHE A 276 16.17 11.01 25.66
CA PHE A 276 15.01 11.66 26.24
C PHE A 276 13.80 10.75 26.09
N ALA A 277 13.10 10.47 27.19
CA ALA A 277 11.91 9.63 27.20
C ALA A 277 10.83 10.20 28.11
N THR A 278 9.59 9.73 27.98
CA THR A 278 8.52 10.16 28.88
C THR A 278 8.73 9.61 30.29
N GLY A 279 8.39 10.42 31.30
CA GLY A 279 8.31 9.96 32.68
C GLY A 279 6.96 9.33 33.02
N GLU A 280 5.94 9.44 32.15
CA GLU A 280 4.57 8.97 32.41
C GLU A 280 4.41 7.45 32.21
N ASN A 281 5.31 6.82 31.44
CA ASN A 281 5.31 5.40 31.17
C ASN A 281 6.77 4.89 31.06
N PHE A 282 6.99 3.59 31.26
CA PHE A 282 8.33 3.02 31.47
C PHE A 282 9.02 2.31 30.29
N PRO A 283 8.33 1.64 29.34
CA PRO A 283 9.01 0.71 28.42
C PRO A 283 10.09 1.35 27.55
N ASP A 284 9.86 2.58 27.08
CA ASP A 284 10.77 3.27 26.15
C ASP A 284 12.06 3.71 26.85
N ALA A 285 11.94 4.33 28.03
CA ALA A 285 13.09 4.72 28.86
C ALA A 285 13.89 3.49 29.31
N LEU A 286 13.21 2.39 29.62
CA LEU A 286 13.84 1.16 30.09
C LEU A 286 14.67 0.46 29.01
N ALA A 287 14.13 0.37 27.79
CA ALA A 287 14.93 -0.07 26.63
C ALA A 287 16.03 0.95 26.29
N GLY A 288 15.80 2.23 26.56
CA GLY A 288 16.75 3.33 26.35
C GLY A 288 17.97 3.34 27.27
N GLY A 289 17.87 2.74 28.46
CA GLY A 289 18.97 2.66 29.42
C GLY A 289 20.25 2.07 28.83
N PRO A 290 20.21 0.85 28.26
CA PRO A 290 21.33 0.27 27.51
C PRO A 290 21.85 1.13 26.35
N LEU A 291 20.97 1.79 25.58
CA LEU A 291 21.35 2.69 24.48
C LEU A 291 22.21 3.86 24.97
N ALA A 292 21.76 4.55 26.02
CA ALA A 292 22.52 5.63 26.65
C ALA A 292 23.79 5.10 27.34
N GLY A 293 23.65 4.08 28.19
CA GLY A 293 24.73 3.54 29.01
C GLY A 293 25.91 2.99 28.20
N ARG A 294 25.66 2.43 27.01
CA ARG A 294 26.73 1.97 26.10
C ARG A 294 27.66 3.10 25.64
N SER A 295 27.15 4.33 25.59
CA SER A 295 27.94 5.53 25.27
C SER A 295 28.38 6.31 26.52
N ASN A 296 28.24 5.72 27.72
CA ASN A 296 28.37 6.41 29.01
C ASN A 296 27.50 7.69 29.08
N ALA A 297 26.33 7.66 28.46
CA ALA A 297 25.40 8.79 28.38
C ALA A 297 24.20 8.59 29.30
N MET A 298 23.22 9.50 29.24
CA MET A 298 22.19 9.64 30.26
C MET A 298 20.79 9.28 29.75
N VAL A 299 19.90 8.87 30.66
CA VAL A 299 18.45 8.85 30.42
C VAL A 299 17.84 10.06 31.11
N LEU A 300 17.22 10.92 30.32
CA LEU A 300 16.56 12.16 30.74
C LEU A 300 15.05 12.02 30.55
N LEU A 301 14.26 12.19 31.62
CA LEU A 301 12.80 12.11 31.54
C LEU A 301 12.23 13.47 31.22
N ALA A 302 11.35 13.58 30.22
CA ALA A 302 10.70 14.82 29.82
C ALA A 302 9.23 14.57 29.45
N ASN A 303 8.34 15.49 29.83
CA ASN A 303 6.91 15.43 29.48
C ASN A 303 6.43 16.72 28.82
N THR A 304 6.95 17.86 29.27
CA THR A 304 6.64 19.20 28.78
C THR A 304 7.89 19.91 28.29
N PRO A 305 7.77 20.97 27.45
CA PRO A 305 8.90 21.83 27.07
C PRO A 305 9.69 22.37 28.27
N ASP A 306 9.01 22.63 29.38
CA ASP A 306 9.60 23.21 30.59
C ASP A 306 10.13 22.16 31.57
N SER A 307 10.13 20.88 31.21
CA SER A 307 10.61 19.82 32.10
C SER A 307 12.06 20.10 32.53
N PRO A 308 12.43 19.88 33.81
CA PRO A 308 13.77 20.16 34.34
C PRO A 308 14.93 19.57 33.51
N SER A 309 14.73 18.40 32.92
CA SER A 309 15.68 17.74 32.02
C SER A 309 15.88 18.43 30.67
N VAL A 310 14.85 19.12 30.15
CA VAL A 310 14.94 19.94 28.94
C VAL A 310 15.71 21.22 29.24
N GLN A 311 15.48 21.84 30.41
CA GLN A 311 16.30 22.96 30.88
C GLN A 311 17.76 22.54 31.07
N TRP A 312 17.99 21.36 31.66
CA TRP A 312 19.32 20.79 31.80
C TRP A 312 20.02 20.61 30.45
N ALA A 313 19.28 20.20 29.41
CA ALA A 313 19.79 20.10 28.05
C ALA A 313 20.26 21.44 27.48
N HIS A 314 19.53 22.53 27.75
CA HIS A 314 19.95 23.88 27.33
C HIS A 314 21.26 24.32 27.98
N GLU A 315 21.50 23.90 29.22
CA GLU A 315 22.70 24.24 29.99
C GLU A 315 23.94 23.44 29.53
N HIS A 316 23.74 22.26 28.93
CA HIS A 316 24.80 21.29 28.65
C HIS A 316 24.92 20.90 27.16
N SER A 317 24.40 21.73 26.24
CA SER A 317 24.32 21.40 24.81
C SER A 317 25.61 21.56 24.01
N SER A 318 26.64 22.16 24.58
CA SER A 318 27.90 22.44 23.88
C SER A 318 28.62 21.14 23.46
N GLY A 319 29.00 21.05 22.18
CA GLY A 319 29.76 19.91 21.65
C GLY A 319 28.96 18.61 21.51
N VAL A 320 27.63 18.67 21.61
CA VAL A 320 26.74 17.52 21.42
C VAL A 320 26.46 17.35 19.93
N ASN A 321 26.61 16.13 19.41
CA ASN A 321 26.40 15.83 17.99
C ASN A 321 25.12 15.03 17.74
N ARG A 322 24.66 14.29 18.75
CA ARG A 322 23.50 13.41 18.67
C ARG A 322 22.84 13.22 20.02
N VAL A 323 21.51 13.26 20.03
CA VAL A 323 20.67 12.79 21.14
C VAL A 323 19.50 12.00 20.58
N TYR A 324 18.89 11.14 21.41
CA TYR A 324 17.75 10.35 21.00
C TYR A 324 16.48 10.76 21.73
N LEU A 325 15.36 10.76 21.02
CA LEU A 325 14.01 10.86 21.58
C LEU A 325 13.35 9.48 21.49
N LEU A 326 12.97 8.90 22.62
CA LEU A 326 12.38 7.57 22.67
C LEU A 326 10.87 7.66 22.83
N GLY A 327 10.16 6.86 22.04
CA GLY A 327 8.70 6.82 22.06
C GLY A 327 8.05 7.78 21.07
N GLY A 328 6.79 7.48 20.71
CA GLY A 328 6.03 8.24 19.73
C GLY A 328 5.58 9.61 20.24
N ALA A 329 4.83 10.35 19.42
CA ALA A 329 4.28 11.66 19.80
C ALA A 329 3.28 11.59 20.97
N SER A 330 2.75 10.42 21.30
CA SER A 330 1.93 10.20 22.51
C SER A 330 2.76 10.07 23.79
N ALA A 331 4.04 9.68 23.68
CA ALA A 331 4.95 9.56 24.81
C ALA A 331 5.69 10.89 25.04
N VAL A 332 6.41 11.36 24.01
CA VAL A 332 7.05 12.68 24.01
C VAL A 332 6.43 13.49 22.89
N ASN A 333 5.53 14.39 23.24
CA ASN A 333 4.77 15.19 22.29
C ASN A 333 5.67 16.11 21.45
N ARG A 334 5.08 16.69 20.40
CA ARG A 334 5.82 17.53 19.46
C ARG A 334 6.44 18.75 20.12
N ALA A 335 5.71 19.45 20.98
CA ALA A 335 6.22 20.66 21.64
C ALA A 335 7.44 20.33 22.52
N THR A 336 7.36 19.27 23.33
CA THR A 336 8.48 18.82 24.16
C THR A 336 9.67 18.37 23.32
N ALA A 337 9.42 17.67 22.22
CA ALA A 337 10.47 17.22 21.33
C ALA A 337 11.16 18.37 20.59
N ASP A 338 10.40 19.37 20.15
CA ASP A 338 10.91 20.59 19.54
C ASP A 338 11.74 21.38 20.56
N ALA A 339 11.31 21.43 21.84
CA ALA A 339 12.10 22.04 22.91
C ALA A 339 13.44 21.32 23.15
N VAL A 340 13.45 19.98 23.17
CA VAL A 340 14.71 19.20 23.22
C VAL A 340 15.58 19.48 22.00
N ALA A 341 15.02 19.53 20.79
CA ALA A 341 15.79 19.84 19.58
C ALA A 341 16.41 21.25 19.64
N ASN A 342 15.61 22.25 20.06
CA ASN A 342 16.06 23.62 20.25
C ASN A 342 17.18 23.73 21.29
N ALA A 343 17.13 22.92 22.37
CA ALA A 343 18.18 22.90 23.39
C ALA A 343 19.56 22.56 22.82
N PHE A 344 19.61 21.70 21.80
CA PHE A 344 20.85 21.29 21.15
C PHE A 344 21.14 21.99 19.81
N GLY A 345 20.44 23.09 19.51
CA GLY A 345 20.61 23.82 18.25
C GLY A 345 20.20 23.03 17.01
N GLY A 346 19.38 21.98 17.16
CA GLY A 346 18.83 21.21 16.05
C GLY A 346 17.60 21.88 15.47
N GLU A 347 17.63 22.22 14.18
CA GLU A 347 16.45 22.76 13.46
C GLU A 347 15.39 21.68 13.15
N HIS A 348 15.79 20.39 13.16
CA HIS A 348 14.94 19.29 12.69
C HIS A 348 15.08 18.02 13.53
N ILE A 349 13.95 17.51 14.03
CA ILE A 349 13.85 16.15 14.58
C ILE A 349 13.84 15.17 13.40
N ILE A 350 14.83 14.28 13.36
CA ILE A 350 14.87 13.18 12.40
C ILE A 350 13.98 12.07 12.96
N ASP A 351 12.70 12.10 12.60
CA ASP A 351 11.78 10.98 12.79
C ASP A 351 11.94 10.01 11.62
N ILE A 352 12.91 9.09 11.75
CA ILE A 352 13.23 8.05 10.76
C ILE A 352 11.99 7.22 10.40
N ASP A 353 10.98 7.19 11.28
CA ASP A 353 9.84 6.30 11.20
C ASP A 353 8.68 6.96 10.50
N ALA A 354 8.46 8.26 10.75
CA ALA A 354 7.62 9.09 9.89
C ALA A 354 8.14 9.07 8.45
N VAL A 355 9.47 9.12 8.25
CA VAL A 355 10.08 9.03 6.91
C VAL A 355 9.88 7.64 6.30
N SER A 356 10.14 6.56 7.06
CA SER A 356 9.98 5.19 6.59
C SER A 356 8.53 4.83 6.28
N ARG A 357 7.57 5.27 7.12
CA ARG A 357 6.12 5.12 6.86
C ARG A 357 5.71 5.86 5.60
N ARG A 358 6.15 7.12 5.43
CA ARG A 358 5.90 7.90 4.21
C ARG A 358 6.46 7.21 2.97
N LEU A 359 7.67 6.66 3.05
CA LEU A 359 8.29 5.92 1.96
C LEU A 359 7.51 4.64 1.62
N GLN A 360 7.08 3.88 2.62
CA GLN A 360 6.30 2.66 2.42
C GLN A 360 4.93 2.96 1.82
N SER A 361 4.21 3.95 2.36
CA SER A 361 2.92 4.40 1.81
C SER A 361 3.09 4.94 0.38
N ALA A 362 4.19 5.63 0.07
CA ALA A 362 4.49 6.07 -1.28
C ALA A 362 4.73 4.88 -2.24
N LYS A 363 5.45 3.84 -1.81
CA LYS A 363 5.66 2.62 -2.60
C LYS A 363 4.35 1.88 -2.86
N GLU A 364 3.50 1.73 -1.85
CA GLU A 364 2.18 1.10 -1.99
C GLU A 364 1.27 1.90 -2.93
N ALA A 365 1.25 3.23 -2.79
CA ALA A 365 0.53 4.11 -3.69
C ALA A 365 1.05 4.01 -5.14
N GLN A 366 2.37 3.89 -5.31
CA GLN A 366 2.98 3.67 -6.62
C GLN A 366 2.53 2.33 -7.23
N THR A 367 2.62 1.22 -6.50
CA THR A 367 2.17 -0.09 -6.98
C THR A 367 0.67 -0.09 -7.32
N ALA A 368 -0.16 0.56 -6.50
CA ALA A 368 -1.59 0.70 -6.77
C ALA A 368 -1.86 1.54 -8.04
N ALA A 369 -1.09 2.62 -8.25
CA ALA A 369 -1.19 3.45 -9.45
C ALA A 369 -0.78 2.68 -10.72
N GLU A 370 0.32 1.91 -10.66
CA GLU A 370 0.77 1.04 -11.76
C GLU A 370 -0.28 -0.02 -12.11
N ALA A 371 -0.91 -0.64 -11.11
CA ALA A 371 -1.99 -1.60 -11.32
C ALA A 371 -3.21 -0.95 -12.00
N LYS A 372 -3.58 0.27 -11.59
CA LYS A 372 -4.70 1.02 -12.18
C LYS A 372 -4.40 1.50 -13.61
N GLN A 373 -3.15 1.86 -13.90
CA GLN A 373 -2.73 2.20 -15.26
C GLN A 373 -2.80 0.98 -16.18
N LYS A 374 -2.36 -0.20 -15.70
CA LYS A 374 -2.45 -1.45 -16.47
C LYS A 374 -3.91 -1.82 -16.78
N SER A 375 -4.82 -1.69 -15.82
CA SER A 375 -6.24 -1.96 -16.05
C SER A 375 -6.89 -0.94 -17.00
N ALA A 376 -6.48 0.34 -16.94
CA ALA A 376 -6.96 1.36 -17.87
C ALA A 376 -6.52 1.07 -19.31
N VAL A 377 -5.26 0.68 -19.54
CA VAL A 377 -4.76 0.29 -20.88
C VAL A 377 -5.50 -0.93 -21.41
N GLN A 378 -5.79 -1.92 -20.57
CA GLN A 378 -6.59 -3.08 -20.96
C GLN A 378 -8.04 -2.70 -21.31
N ALA A 379 -8.64 -1.79 -20.54
CA ALA A 379 -9.98 -1.29 -20.81
C ALA A 379 -10.04 -0.50 -22.13
N GLU A 380 -9.04 0.33 -22.41
CA GLU A 380 -8.91 1.06 -23.68
C GLU A 380 -8.76 0.08 -24.86
N ALA A 381 -7.89 -0.92 -24.74
CA ALA A 381 -7.71 -1.94 -25.77
C ALA A 381 -9.01 -2.71 -26.06
N LYS A 382 -9.77 -3.06 -25.01
CA LYS A 382 -11.07 -3.70 -25.15
C LYS A 382 -12.09 -2.78 -25.83
N ALA A 383 -12.18 -1.52 -25.39
CA ALA A 383 -13.09 -0.55 -25.99
C ALA A 383 -12.80 -0.31 -27.48
N LYS A 384 -11.52 -0.32 -27.86
CA LYS A 384 -11.09 -0.24 -29.26
C LYS A 384 -11.52 -1.47 -30.07
N ALA A 385 -11.30 -2.68 -29.54
CA ALA A 385 -11.74 -3.92 -30.19
C ALA A 385 -13.28 -3.98 -30.37
N ASP A 386 -14.04 -3.54 -29.36
CA ASP A 386 -15.50 -3.45 -29.43
C ASP A 386 -15.94 -2.42 -30.49
N ALA A 387 -15.23 -1.30 -30.61
CA ALA A 387 -15.50 -0.30 -31.64
C ALA A 387 -15.20 -0.82 -33.06
N ASP A 388 -14.08 -1.51 -33.25
CA ASP A 388 -13.70 -2.12 -34.53
C ASP A 388 -14.72 -3.19 -34.97
N THR A 389 -15.26 -3.94 -34.01
CA THR A 389 -16.34 -4.92 -34.26
C THR A 389 -17.61 -4.22 -34.72
N LYS A 390 -18.07 -3.18 -34.01
CA LYS A 390 -19.27 -2.41 -34.38
C LYS A 390 -19.11 -1.70 -35.73
N GLN A 391 -17.90 -1.23 -36.06
CA GLN A 391 -17.62 -0.65 -37.36
C GLN A 391 -17.77 -1.71 -38.48
N SER A 392 -17.23 -2.92 -38.24
CA SER A 392 -17.35 -4.03 -39.19
C SER A 392 -18.80 -4.46 -39.42
N GLU A 393 -19.62 -4.50 -38.35
CA GLU A 393 -21.06 -4.76 -38.45
C GLU A 393 -21.80 -3.69 -39.25
N ALA A 394 -21.47 -2.41 -39.03
CA ALA A 394 -22.05 -1.30 -39.78
C ALA A 394 -21.67 -1.36 -41.27
N ASP A 395 -20.41 -1.64 -41.59
CA ASP A 395 -19.93 -1.77 -42.97
C ASP A 395 -20.62 -2.94 -43.70
N ASN A 396 -20.83 -4.07 -43.01
CA ASN A 396 -21.58 -5.20 -43.55
C ASN A 396 -23.06 -4.86 -43.81
N ALA A 397 -23.70 -4.11 -42.91
CA ALA A 397 -25.07 -3.66 -43.09
C ALA A 397 -25.21 -2.71 -44.29
N VAL A 398 -24.25 -1.79 -44.48
CA VAL A 398 -24.20 -0.92 -45.66
C VAL A 398 -24.07 -1.73 -46.95
N ARG A 399 -23.18 -2.73 -46.96
CA ARG A 399 -23.01 -3.62 -48.13
C ARG A 399 -24.27 -4.41 -48.45
N ALA A 400 -24.94 -4.95 -47.43
CA ALA A 400 -26.21 -5.67 -47.60
C ALA A 400 -27.30 -4.75 -48.17
N TYR A 401 -27.39 -3.52 -47.67
CA TYR A 401 -28.29 -2.50 -48.20
C TYR A 401 -28.00 -2.18 -49.68
N GLN A 402 -26.73 -2.00 -50.05
CA GLN A 402 -26.34 -1.73 -51.45
C GLN A 402 -26.71 -2.88 -52.38
N ILE A 403 -26.49 -4.14 -51.97
CA ILE A 403 -26.88 -5.32 -52.75
C ILE A 403 -28.41 -5.36 -52.93
N ALA A 404 -29.17 -5.16 -51.83
CA ALA A 404 -30.63 -5.15 -51.88
C ALA A 404 -31.17 -4.00 -52.75
N SER A 405 -30.55 -2.82 -52.68
CA SER A 405 -30.91 -1.67 -53.50
C SER A 405 -30.63 -1.91 -54.99
N ALA A 406 -29.51 -2.55 -55.33
CA ALA A 406 -29.18 -2.91 -56.70
C ALA A 406 -30.13 -3.98 -57.28
N ASP A 407 -30.46 -5.02 -56.49
CA ASP A 407 -31.45 -6.03 -56.86
C ASP A 407 -32.85 -5.41 -57.07
N ALA A 408 -33.27 -4.53 -56.16
CA ALA A 408 -34.54 -3.80 -56.29
C ALA A 408 -34.56 -2.92 -57.55
N ALA A 409 -33.46 -2.23 -57.85
CA ALA A 409 -33.34 -1.44 -59.08
C ALA A 409 -33.41 -2.31 -60.34
N ALA A 410 -32.71 -3.45 -60.36
CA ALA A 410 -32.76 -4.40 -61.48
C ALA A 410 -34.16 -4.96 -61.70
N LYS A 411 -34.85 -5.35 -60.61
CA LYS A 411 -36.24 -5.82 -60.66
C LYS A 411 -37.19 -4.74 -61.14
N LYS A 412 -37.00 -3.49 -60.70
CA LYS A 412 -37.79 -2.36 -61.18
C LYS A 412 -37.58 -2.14 -62.68
N THR A 413 -36.34 -2.13 -63.16
CA THR A 413 -36.05 -2.02 -64.60
C THR A 413 -36.67 -3.15 -65.41
N ALA A 414 -36.64 -4.39 -64.91
CA ALA A 414 -37.28 -5.52 -65.56
C ALA A 414 -38.82 -5.36 -65.62
N ALA A 415 -39.43 -4.87 -64.53
CA ALA A 415 -40.86 -4.57 -64.48
C ALA A 415 -41.25 -3.44 -65.44
N ASP A 416 -40.51 -2.31 -65.43
CA ASP A 416 -40.75 -1.17 -66.32
C ASP A 416 -40.64 -1.59 -67.80
N ASN A 417 -39.65 -2.43 -68.14
CA ASN A 417 -39.52 -3.00 -69.49
C ASN A 417 -40.71 -3.90 -69.85
N ALA A 418 -41.16 -4.76 -68.92
CA ALA A 418 -42.32 -5.62 -69.15
C ALA A 418 -43.60 -4.81 -69.34
N THR A 419 -43.83 -3.77 -68.54
CA THR A 419 -44.96 -2.85 -68.71
C THR A 419 -44.89 -2.11 -70.05
N SER A 420 -43.72 -1.63 -70.47
CA SER A 420 -43.56 -0.99 -71.79
C SER A 420 -43.88 -1.94 -72.95
N GLN A 421 -43.53 -3.22 -72.83
CA GLN A 421 -43.90 -4.23 -73.84
C GLN A 421 -45.40 -4.54 -73.80
N TRP A 422 -46.00 -4.59 -72.60
CA TRP A 422 -47.43 -4.78 -72.42
C TRP A 422 -48.26 -3.67 -73.07
N ASP A 423 -47.86 -2.41 -72.88
CA ASP A 423 -48.56 -1.24 -73.44
C ASP A 423 -48.53 -1.21 -74.98
N LYS A 424 -47.59 -1.92 -75.62
CA LYS A 424 -47.53 -2.07 -77.08
C LYS A 424 -48.46 -3.16 -77.65
N GLY A 425 -49.17 -3.92 -76.81
CA GLY A 425 -50.09 -4.98 -77.23
C GLY A 425 -49.43 -6.01 -78.17
N GLY A 426 -50.13 -6.42 -79.24
CA GLY A 426 -49.62 -7.38 -80.22
C GLY A 426 -48.26 -7.02 -80.83
N ARG A 427 -47.93 -5.73 -81.01
CA ARG A 427 -46.61 -5.30 -81.49
C ARG A 427 -45.50 -5.65 -80.48
N GLY A 428 -45.73 -5.40 -79.19
CA GLY A 428 -44.76 -5.71 -78.12
C GLY A 428 -44.49 -7.21 -77.98
N PHE A 429 -45.49 -8.06 -78.24
CA PHE A 429 -45.30 -9.51 -78.33
C PHE A 429 -44.30 -9.90 -79.42
N TYR A 430 -44.54 -9.41 -80.64
CA TYR A 430 -43.71 -9.78 -81.79
C TYR A 430 -42.30 -9.21 -81.68
N GLU A 431 -42.13 -8.01 -81.09
CA GLU A 431 -40.82 -7.44 -80.75
C GLU A 431 -40.08 -8.31 -79.71
N THR A 432 -40.77 -8.73 -78.64
CA THR A 432 -40.17 -9.52 -77.55
C THR A 432 -39.68 -10.90 -78.00
N TYR A 433 -40.43 -11.55 -78.88
CA TYR A 433 -40.12 -12.91 -79.36
C TYR A 433 -39.44 -12.95 -80.74
N GLY A 434 -39.09 -11.79 -81.31
CA GLY A 434 -38.30 -11.70 -82.54
C GLY A 434 -39.04 -12.10 -83.82
N TYR A 435 -40.36 -11.94 -83.87
CA TYR A 435 -41.20 -12.28 -85.03
C TYR A 435 -41.23 -11.14 -86.06
N ASN A 436 -40.08 -10.88 -86.70
CA ASN A 436 -39.88 -9.73 -87.59
C ASN A 436 -40.84 -9.68 -88.79
N ASP A 437 -41.25 -10.83 -89.33
CA ASP A 437 -42.22 -10.91 -90.43
C ASP A 437 -43.59 -10.34 -90.04
N ALA A 438 -44.00 -10.54 -88.78
CA ALA A 438 -45.26 -10.03 -88.24
C ALA A 438 -45.18 -8.53 -87.92
N LEU A 439 -43.99 -8.01 -87.58
CA LEU A 439 -43.77 -6.58 -87.38
C LEU A 439 -43.99 -5.78 -88.67
N GLY A 440 -43.65 -6.36 -89.82
CA GLY A 440 -43.87 -5.77 -91.13
C GLY A 440 -45.32 -5.38 -91.40
N PHE A 441 -46.31 -6.05 -90.78
CA PHE A 441 -47.72 -5.67 -90.88
C PHE A 441 -47.95 -4.27 -90.30
N PHE A 442 -47.50 -3.98 -89.09
CA PHE A 442 -47.77 -2.73 -88.38
C PHE A 442 -47.18 -1.50 -89.08
N ASP A 443 -46.09 -1.70 -89.82
CA ASP A 443 -45.36 -0.65 -90.52
C ASP A 443 -45.60 -0.64 -92.04
N SER A 444 -46.40 -1.59 -92.57
CA SER A 444 -46.74 -1.62 -93.99
C SER A 444 -47.75 -0.54 -94.39
N ASP A 445 -47.77 -0.21 -95.68
CA ASP A 445 -48.74 0.71 -96.28
C ASP A 445 -49.96 -0.03 -96.86
N SER A 446 -50.19 -1.27 -96.41
CA SER A 446 -51.39 -2.02 -96.78
C SER A 446 -52.64 -1.31 -96.26
N TRP A 447 -53.77 -1.54 -96.93
CA TRP A 447 -55.04 -0.94 -96.52
C TRP A 447 -55.40 -1.37 -95.08
N GLU A 448 -55.20 -2.64 -94.74
CA GLU A 448 -55.47 -3.24 -93.44
C GLU A 448 -54.60 -2.64 -92.33
N SER A 449 -53.32 -2.38 -92.63
CA SER A 449 -52.40 -1.75 -91.68
C SER A 449 -52.76 -0.29 -91.40
N ARG A 450 -53.18 0.45 -92.43
CA ARG A 450 -53.69 1.83 -92.27
C ARG A 450 -54.97 1.86 -91.43
N GLN A 451 -55.94 0.98 -91.74
CA GLN A 451 -57.17 0.86 -90.96
C GLN A 451 -56.90 0.48 -89.50
N TYR A 452 -55.94 -0.43 -89.26
CA TYR A 452 -55.52 -0.77 -87.90
C TYR A 452 -54.95 0.45 -87.14
N ARG A 453 -54.03 1.20 -87.77
CA ARG A 453 -53.43 2.40 -87.14
C ARG A 453 -54.47 3.50 -86.91
N GLU A 454 -55.39 3.73 -87.85
CA GLU A 454 -56.50 4.67 -87.71
C GLU A 454 -57.42 4.25 -86.56
N ALA A 455 -57.84 2.99 -86.50
CA ALA A 455 -58.70 2.47 -85.44
C ALA A 455 -58.03 2.52 -84.05
N VAL A 456 -56.71 2.34 -83.96
CA VAL A 456 -55.96 2.54 -82.71
C VAL A 456 -55.88 4.03 -82.34
N ALA A 457 -55.62 4.92 -83.31
CA ALA A 457 -55.53 6.37 -83.07
C ALA A 457 -56.87 7.01 -82.67
N GLU A 458 -57.98 6.48 -83.20
CA GLU A 458 -59.35 6.88 -82.83
C GLU A 458 -59.84 6.23 -81.53
N GLY A 459 -59.07 5.31 -80.95
CA GLY A 459 -59.41 4.62 -79.70
C GLY A 459 -60.47 3.53 -79.82
N ASN A 460 -60.80 3.13 -81.06
CA ASN A 460 -61.71 2.02 -81.39
C ASN A 460 -61.05 0.65 -81.16
N ILE A 461 -59.73 0.56 -81.28
CA ILE A 461 -58.91 -0.57 -80.82
C ILE A 461 -58.01 -0.07 -79.70
N ARG A 462 -58.08 -0.72 -78.54
CA ARG A 462 -57.25 -0.42 -77.37
C ARG A 462 -56.37 -1.62 -77.06
N PRO A 463 -55.11 -1.63 -77.51
CA PRO A 463 -54.23 -2.81 -77.39
C PRO A 463 -53.97 -3.25 -75.93
N ASN A 464 -54.24 -2.38 -74.96
CA ASN A 464 -54.03 -2.58 -73.52
C ASN A 464 -55.35 -2.73 -72.72
N ASP A 465 -56.51 -2.79 -73.39
CA ASP A 465 -57.81 -3.00 -72.73
C ASP A 465 -58.12 -4.50 -72.61
N SER A 466 -58.57 -4.94 -71.44
CA SER A 466 -58.90 -6.34 -71.12
C SER A 466 -59.97 -6.97 -72.03
N GLY A 467 -60.79 -6.14 -72.68
CA GLY A 467 -61.81 -6.59 -73.63
C GLY A 467 -61.36 -6.61 -75.10
N SER A 468 -60.10 -6.28 -75.39
CA SER A 468 -59.62 -6.21 -76.77
C SER A 468 -59.13 -7.57 -77.26
N SER A 469 -59.64 -8.05 -78.41
CA SER A 469 -59.12 -9.24 -79.10
C SER A 469 -57.65 -9.13 -79.55
N TYR A 470 -57.06 -7.94 -79.43
CA TYR A 470 -55.66 -7.65 -79.74
C TYR A 470 -54.76 -7.53 -78.50
N GLN A 471 -55.27 -7.85 -77.30
CA GLN A 471 -54.47 -7.92 -76.07
C GLN A 471 -53.53 -9.14 -76.12
N LEU A 472 -52.34 -8.99 -75.52
CA LEU A 472 -51.32 -10.02 -75.48
C LEU A 472 -51.80 -11.37 -74.95
N GLU A 473 -52.60 -11.38 -73.87
CA GLU A 473 -53.12 -12.60 -73.25
C GLU A 473 -54.04 -13.37 -74.21
N HIS A 474 -54.94 -12.68 -74.91
CA HIS A 474 -55.81 -13.25 -75.92
C HIS A 474 -55.00 -13.74 -77.13
N MET A 475 -54.03 -12.95 -77.60
CA MET A 475 -53.14 -13.38 -78.68
C MET A 475 -52.33 -14.64 -78.33
N VAL A 476 -51.91 -14.79 -77.06
CA VAL A 476 -51.27 -16.02 -76.55
C VAL A 476 -52.27 -17.19 -76.50
N GLN A 477 -53.53 -16.95 -76.14
CA GLN A 477 -54.59 -17.96 -76.15
C GLN A 477 -54.96 -18.45 -77.56
N ALA A 478 -54.82 -17.62 -78.60
CA ALA A 478 -55.06 -18.02 -79.99
C ALA A 478 -53.96 -18.95 -80.57
N ILE A 479 -52.78 -19.01 -79.96
CA ILE A 479 -51.61 -19.78 -80.44
C ILE A 479 -51.92 -21.27 -80.65
N PRO A 480 -52.51 -22.01 -79.69
CA PRO A 480 -52.79 -23.43 -79.85
C PRO A 480 -53.79 -23.69 -80.99
N THR A 481 -54.80 -22.83 -81.14
CA THR A 481 -55.81 -22.92 -82.20
C THR A 481 -55.17 -22.74 -83.58
N LEU A 482 -54.33 -21.71 -83.76
CA LEU A 482 -53.61 -21.48 -85.01
C LEU A 482 -52.68 -22.62 -85.39
N LYS A 483 -51.93 -23.17 -84.42
CA LYS A 483 -51.07 -24.34 -84.65
C LYS A 483 -51.89 -25.51 -85.18
N LYS A 484 -53.04 -25.78 -84.55
CA LYS A 484 -53.94 -26.85 -84.96
C LYS A 484 -54.54 -26.62 -86.35
N VAL A 485 -54.87 -25.36 -86.70
CA VAL A 485 -55.33 -25.01 -88.05
C VAL A 485 -54.22 -25.23 -89.09
N ASN A 486 -52.98 -24.85 -88.80
CA ASN A 486 -51.86 -25.06 -89.72
C ASN A 486 -51.51 -26.54 -89.89
N GLU A 487 -51.62 -27.35 -88.84
CA GLU A 487 -51.53 -28.82 -88.94
C GLU A 487 -52.56 -29.38 -89.92
N ILE A 488 -53.83 -28.93 -89.81
CA ILE A 488 -54.90 -29.33 -90.74
C ILE A 488 -54.59 -28.89 -92.17
N ARG A 489 -54.18 -27.64 -92.38
CA ARG A 489 -53.87 -27.08 -93.71
C ARG A 489 -52.74 -27.83 -94.40
N LYS A 490 -51.71 -28.20 -93.64
CA LYS A 490 -50.60 -29.02 -94.14
C LYS A 490 -51.09 -30.39 -94.62
N GLY A 491 -52.02 -31.01 -93.90
CA GLY A 491 -52.67 -32.25 -94.32
C GLY A 491 -53.48 -32.12 -95.63
N LEU A 492 -53.94 -30.91 -95.94
CA LEU A 492 -54.67 -30.58 -97.17
C LEU A 492 -53.77 -30.08 -98.32
N GLY A 493 -52.45 -30.08 -98.14
CA GLY A 493 -51.50 -29.57 -99.14
C GLY A 493 -51.52 -28.04 -99.31
N LEU A 494 -52.14 -27.32 -98.39
CA LEU A 494 -52.20 -25.86 -98.39
C LEU A 494 -51.00 -25.27 -97.65
N ASN A 495 -50.56 -24.08 -98.06
CA ASN A 495 -49.54 -23.33 -97.32
C ASN A 495 -50.04 -23.00 -95.90
N GLU A 496 -49.16 -23.09 -94.92
CA GLU A 496 -49.42 -22.64 -93.55
C GLU A 496 -49.83 -21.16 -93.56
N LEU A 497 -50.85 -20.82 -92.77
CA LEU A 497 -51.17 -19.42 -92.50
C LEU A 497 -49.95 -18.78 -91.85
N LYS A 498 -49.58 -17.60 -92.35
CA LYS A 498 -48.52 -16.80 -91.74
C LYS A 498 -49.08 -16.17 -90.48
N TRP A 499 -48.21 -15.68 -89.60
CA TRP A 499 -48.62 -15.03 -88.37
C TRP A 499 -48.92 -13.56 -88.67
N SER A 500 -50.09 -13.24 -89.26
CA SER A 500 -50.55 -11.85 -89.39
C SER A 500 -51.54 -11.48 -88.30
N ALA A 501 -51.61 -10.19 -87.96
CA ALA A 501 -52.56 -9.67 -86.98
C ALA A 501 -54.03 -10.02 -87.33
N TYR A 502 -54.34 -10.13 -88.63
CA TYR A 502 -55.65 -10.54 -89.11
C TYR A 502 -55.95 -12.02 -88.83
N GLU A 503 -54.98 -12.91 -89.11
CA GLU A 503 -55.12 -14.35 -88.85
C GLU A 503 -55.16 -14.66 -87.35
N THR A 504 -54.42 -13.89 -86.53
CA THR A 504 -54.48 -14.01 -85.06
C THR A 504 -55.78 -13.47 -84.48
N ALA A 505 -56.30 -12.34 -84.97
CA ALA A 505 -57.59 -11.82 -84.55
C ALA A 505 -58.76 -12.74 -84.96
N MET A 506 -58.71 -13.33 -86.15
CA MET A 506 -59.68 -14.33 -86.61
C MET A 506 -59.59 -15.64 -85.82
N ALA A 507 -58.37 -16.08 -85.48
CA ALA A 507 -58.19 -17.27 -84.66
C ALA A 507 -58.62 -17.08 -83.20
N GLN A 508 -58.46 -15.88 -82.65
CA GLN A 508 -59.02 -15.53 -81.35
C GLN A 508 -60.54 -15.54 -81.39
N ALA A 509 -61.16 -14.93 -82.40
CA ALA A 509 -62.61 -14.98 -82.60
C ALA A 509 -63.18 -16.39 -82.86
N CYS A 510 -62.33 -17.39 -83.14
CA CYS A 510 -62.69 -18.79 -83.20
C CYS A 510 -62.33 -19.59 -81.93
N ALA A 511 -61.50 -19.04 -81.04
CA ALA A 511 -61.11 -19.63 -79.77
C ALA A 511 -62.05 -19.21 -78.62
N ASP A 512 -62.57 -17.98 -78.70
CA ASP A 512 -63.75 -17.50 -77.97
C ASP A 512 -65.04 -18.13 -78.53
#